data_AF-A0A1J5R408-F1
#
_entry.id   AF-A0A1J5R408-F1
#
_cell.length_a   1.000
_cell.length_b   1.000
_cell.length_c   1.000
_cell.angle_alpha   90.00
_cell.angle_beta   90.00
_cell.angle_gamma   90.00
#
_symmetry.space_group_name_H-M   'P 1'
#
loop_
_entity.id
_entity.type
_entity.pdbx_description
1 polymer ?
#
loop_
_entity_poly.entity_id
_entity_poly.type
_entity_poly.pdbx_seq_one_letter_code
_entity_poly.pdbx_strand_id
1 'polypeptide(L)'
;MSFTETLFGGLLIVVALYFLARRAGVPNYWSALLAGAIPFLAYLAYSYSHEVEGDVLTVHMVVFMATAGVLGVFANRRTNEDKLHWAPKLFMGFFAILVFIMALFLSISLHGLPAWVSRLIMPDTQHHEIHTEFSGVYQQNRNAD
;
A
#
# COMPACT_ATOMS: atom_id res chain seq x y z
N MET A 1 17.24 6.62 8.83
CA MET A 1 16.45 7.40 7.86
C MET A 1 14.98 7.14 8.12
N SER A 2 14.12 8.15 8.00
CA SER A 2 12.68 7.94 8.19
C SER A 2 12.07 7.20 6.99
N PHE A 3 11.00 6.42 7.21
CA PHE A 3 10.25 5.74 6.15
C PHE A 3 9.84 6.71 5.02
N THR A 4 9.34 7.88 5.40
CA THR A 4 8.93 8.94 4.49
C THR A 4 10.10 9.42 3.63
N GLU A 5 11.26 9.63 4.22
CA GLU A 5 12.47 10.09 3.54
C GLU A 5 12.99 9.06 2.52
N THR A 6 13.03 7.77 2.88
CA THR A 6 13.48 6.73 1.94
C THR A 6 12.50 6.52 0.80
N LEU A 7 11.20 6.64 1.08
CA LEU A 7 10.15 6.47 0.08
C LEU A 7 10.12 7.65 -0.90
N PHE A 8 10.05 8.89 -0.41
CA PHE A 8 10.04 10.07 -1.29
C PHE A 8 11.39 10.28 -1.97
N GLY A 9 12.50 10.06 -1.26
CA GLY A 9 13.84 10.11 -1.83
C GLY A 9 14.03 9.08 -2.94
N GLY A 10 13.63 7.82 -2.69
CA GLY A 10 13.65 6.78 -3.70
C GLY A 10 12.76 7.07 -4.90
N LEU A 11 11.58 7.66 -4.70
CA LEU A 11 10.68 8.06 -5.77
C LEU A 11 11.30 9.16 -6.67
N LEU A 12 11.96 10.15 -6.10
CA LEU A 12 12.71 11.15 -6.86
C LEU A 12 13.85 10.51 -7.65
N ILE A 13 14.55 9.55 -7.07
CA ILE A 13 15.61 8.79 -7.76
C ILE A 13 15.03 8.01 -8.94
N VAL A 14 13.88 7.33 -8.79
CA VAL A 14 13.20 6.65 -9.90
C VAL A 14 12.96 7.62 -11.06
N VAL A 15 12.38 8.79 -10.77
CA VAL A 15 12.11 9.81 -11.79
C VAL A 15 13.39 10.29 -12.45
N ALA A 16 14.42 10.62 -11.66
CA ALA A 16 15.71 11.07 -12.17
C ALA A 16 16.39 10.02 -13.06
N LEU A 17 16.45 8.76 -12.60
CA LEU A 17 17.02 7.65 -13.35
C LEU A 17 16.27 7.40 -14.65
N TYR A 18 14.94 7.49 -14.64
CA TYR A 18 14.15 7.36 -15.85
C TYR A 18 14.54 8.42 -16.89
N PHE A 19 14.57 9.70 -16.51
CA PHE A 19 14.95 10.78 -17.43
C PHE A 19 16.40 10.69 -17.88
N LEU A 20 17.32 10.30 -17.01
CA LEU A 20 18.72 10.07 -17.35
C LEU A 20 18.87 8.93 -18.36
N ALA A 21 18.19 7.80 -18.15
CA ALA A 21 18.18 6.68 -19.09
C ALA A 21 17.61 7.10 -20.46
N ARG A 22 16.50 7.86 -20.47
CA ARG A 22 15.94 8.42 -21.70
C ARG A 22 16.90 9.38 -22.40
N ARG A 23 17.60 10.23 -21.65
CA ARG A 23 18.62 11.16 -22.17
C ARG A 23 19.81 10.42 -22.77
N ALA A 24 20.19 9.29 -22.18
CA ALA A 24 21.25 8.40 -22.67
C ALA A 24 20.85 7.54 -23.87
N GLY A 25 19.62 7.69 -24.40
CA GLY A 25 19.15 6.97 -25.58
C GLY A 25 18.67 5.55 -25.29
N VAL A 26 18.49 5.19 -24.01
CA VAL A 26 17.97 3.86 -23.63
C VAL A 26 16.51 3.73 -24.12
N PRO A 27 16.11 2.57 -24.67
CA PRO A 27 14.73 2.32 -25.05
C PRO A 27 13.76 2.54 -23.89
N ASN A 28 12.53 2.98 -24.19
CA ASN A 28 11.55 3.36 -23.17
C ASN A 28 11.28 2.22 -22.15
N TYR A 29 11.13 1.00 -22.65
CA TYR A 29 10.93 -0.19 -21.81
C TYR A 29 12.05 -0.38 -20.78
N TRP A 30 13.31 -0.37 -21.25
CA TRP A 30 14.48 -0.53 -20.40
C TRP A 30 14.68 0.66 -19.46
N SER A 31 14.33 1.88 -19.89
CA SER A 31 14.38 3.06 -19.03
C SER A 31 13.43 2.94 -17.86
N ALA A 32 12.18 2.50 -18.10
CA ALA A 32 11.19 2.27 -17.05
C ALA A 32 11.61 1.11 -16.12
N LEU A 33 12.01 -0.03 -16.69
CA LEU A 33 12.41 -1.19 -15.90
C LEU A 33 13.59 -0.87 -14.97
N LEU A 34 14.65 -0.26 -15.50
CA LEU A 34 15.84 0.09 -14.71
C LEU A 34 15.55 1.18 -13.68
N ALA A 35 14.74 2.18 -14.04
CA ALA A 35 14.37 3.25 -13.12
C ALA A 35 13.61 2.74 -11.90
N GLY A 36 12.75 1.72 -12.04
CA GLY A 36 12.06 1.10 -10.92
C GLY A 36 12.91 0.08 -10.17
N ALA A 37 13.64 -0.77 -10.91
CA ALA A 37 14.41 -1.87 -10.33
C ALA A 37 15.65 -1.41 -9.55
N ILE A 38 16.40 -0.42 -10.05
CA ILE A 38 17.65 0.01 -9.40
C ILE A 38 17.39 0.56 -7.99
N PRO A 39 16.46 1.51 -7.77
CA PRO A 39 16.18 2.01 -6.43
C PRO A 39 15.61 0.95 -5.50
N PHE A 40 14.78 0.04 -6.02
CA PHE A 40 14.23 -1.07 -5.23
C PHE A 40 15.32 -2.04 -4.79
N LEU A 41 16.21 -2.48 -5.69
CA LEU A 41 17.31 -3.37 -5.36
C LEU A 41 18.30 -2.72 -4.40
N ALA A 42 18.57 -1.42 -4.56
CA ALA A 42 19.38 -0.66 -3.62
C ALA A 42 18.73 -0.62 -2.21
N TYR A 43 17.42 -0.38 -2.15
CA TYR A 43 16.69 -0.41 -0.88
C TYR A 43 16.62 -1.82 -0.26
N LEU A 44 16.49 -2.86 -1.09
CA LEU A 44 16.51 -4.25 -0.65
C LEU A 44 17.88 -4.64 -0.07
N ALA A 45 18.97 -4.22 -0.71
CA ALA A 45 20.32 -4.41 -0.17
C ALA A 45 20.51 -3.67 1.16
N TYR A 46 19.98 -2.45 1.28
CA TYR A 46 19.98 -1.68 2.53
C TYR A 46 19.16 -2.38 3.63
N SER A 47 18.02 -2.97 3.27
CA SER A 47 17.14 -3.73 4.16
C SER A 47 17.74 -5.05 4.63
N TYR A 48 18.82 -5.54 4.01
CA TYR A 48 19.50 -6.74 4.53
C TYR A 48 20.35 -6.43 5.77
N SER A 49 20.90 -5.22 5.85
CA SER A 49 21.72 -4.78 6.98
C SER A 49 20.93 -4.05 8.07
N HIS A 50 19.66 -3.73 7.82
CA HIS A 50 18.77 -3.04 8.75
C HIS A 50 17.51 -3.90 8.95
N GLU A 51 17.06 -4.09 10.18
CA GLU A 51 15.83 -4.84 10.49
C GLU A 51 14.60 -4.05 10.03
N VAL A 52 14.33 -4.09 8.72
CA VAL A 52 13.18 -3.43 8.09
C VAL A 52 12.04 -4.44 8.00
N GLU A 53 10.84 -3.99 8.36
CA GLU A 53 9.63 -4.78 8.26
C GLU A 53 9.29 -5.15 6.81
N GLY A 54 8.75 -6.35 6.59
CA GLY A 54 8.39 -6.82 5.25
C GLY A 54 7.38 -5.91 4.54
N ASP A 55 6.41 -5.38 5.28
CA ASP A 55 5.38 -4.48 4.74
C ASP A 55 5.99 -3.18 4.19
N VAL A 56 7.01 -2.66 4.86
CA VAL A 56 7.76 -1.49 4.42
C VAL A 56 8.45 -1.78 3.08
N LEU A 57 9.10 -2.94 2.94
CA LEU A 57 9.75 -3.35 1.70
C LEU A 57 8.73 -3.51 0.55
N THR A 58 7.56 -4.10 0.83
CA THR A 58 6.47 -4.24 -0.14
C THR A 58 5.99 -2.90 -0.65
N VAL A 59 5.80 -1.91 0.23
CA VAL A 59 5.37 -0.56 -0.19
C VAL A 59 6.42 0.09 -1.09
N HIS A 60 7.72 -0.01 -0.76
CA HIS A 60 8.79 0.53 -1.62
C HIS A 60 8.78 -0.13 -3.00
N MET A 61 8.63 -1.45 -3.07
CA MET A 61 8.54 -2.19 -4.33
C MET A 61 7.39 -1.67 -5.21
N VAL A 62 6.17 -1.63 -4.64
CA VAL A 62 4.97 -1.25 -5.38
C VAL A 62 5.05 0.20 -5.84
N VAL A 63 5.45 1.12 -4.96
CA VAL A 63 5.53 2.55 -5.28
C VAL A 63 6.57 2.82 -6.37
N PHE A 64 7.76 2.24 -6.27
CA PHE A 64 8.82 2.48 -7.26
C PHE A 64 8.48 1.87 -8.63
N MET A 65 7.97 0.63 -8.65
CA MET A 65 7.57 -0.02 -9.90
C MET A 65 6.36 0.64 -10.55
N ALA A 66 5.34 1.03 -9.77
CA ALA A 66 4.17 1.73 -10.30
C ALA A 66 4.56 3.09 -10.89
N THR A 67 5.40 3.85 -10.19
CA THR A 67 5.91 5.15 -10.68
C THR A 67 6.66 4.97 -12.00
N ALA A 68 7.60 4.04 -12.07
CA ALA A 68 8.37 3.79 -13.28
C ALA A 68 7.48 3.28 -14.44
N GLY A 69 6.49 2.44 -14.14
CA GLY A 69 5.50 1.97 -15.11
C GLY A 69 4.64 3.11 -15.66
N VAL A 70 4.17 4.01 -14.80
CA VAL A 70 3.46 5.23 -15.20
C VAL A 70 4.35 6.05 -16.13
N LEU A 71 5.59 6.38 -15.74
CA LEU A 71 6.51 7.14 -16.59
C LEU A 71 6.72 6.44 -17.94
N GLY A 72 6.93 5.13 -17.96
CA GLY A 72 7.08 4.35 -19.18
C GLY A 72 5.86 4.39 -20.10
N VAL A 73 4.66 4.24 -19.56
CA VAL A 73 3.41 4.27 -20.34
C VAL A 73 3.16 5.68 -20.90
N PHE A 74 3.31 6.71 -20.08
CA PHE A 74 2.99 8.08 -20.46
C PHE A 74 4.05 8.72 -21.36
N ALA A 75 5.32 8.34 -21.25
CA ALA A 75 6.38 8.89 -22.11
C ALA A 75 6.23 8.55 -23.59
N ASN A 76 5.52 7.45 -23.92
CA ASN A 76 5.26 7.06 -25.30
C ASN A 76 3.89 7.52 -25.82
N ARG A 77 3.06 8.15 -24.98
CA ARG A 77 1.80 8.77 -25.38
C ARG A 77 2.05 10.12 -26.06
N ARG A 78 2.69 10.09 -27.23
CA ARG A 78 2.73 11.23 -28.15
C ARG A 78 1.48 11.16 -29.04
N THR A 79 0.52 12.05 -28.76
CA THR A 79 -0.36 12.66 -29.77
C THR A 79 -1.30 11.77 -30.60
N ASN A 80 -1.75 10.61 -30.12
CA ASN A 80 -2.97 10.00 -30.66
C ASN A 80 -4.12 10.28 -29.71
N GLU A 81 -5.11 11.02 -30.20
CA GLU A 81 -6.41 11.31 -29.58
C GLU A 81 -7.29 10.05 -29.48
N ASP A 82 -6.68 8.89 -29.24
CA ASP A 82 -7.39 7.63 -29.11
C ASP A 82 -8.11 7.63 -27.77
N LYS A 83 -9.45 7.66 -27.85
CA LYS A 83 -10.35 7.52 -26.72
C LYS A 83 -9.91 6.34 -25.86
N LEU A 84 -9.75 6.56 -24.56
CA LEU A 84 -9.42 5.54 -23.56
C LEU A 84 -10.25 4.27 -23.81
N HIS A 85 -9.56 3.14 -24.08
CA HIS A 85 -10.22 1.86 -24.30
C HIS A 85 -11.10 1.49 -23.08
N TRP A 86 -12.18 0.75 -23.31
CA TRP A 86 -13.13 0.36 -22.24
C TRP A 86 -12.46 -0.49 -21.14
N ALA A 87 -11.43 -1.26 -21.49
CA ALA A 87 -10.73 -2.15 -20.55
C ALA A 87 -9.99 -1.37 -19.43
N PRO A 88 -9.12 -0.37 -19.71
CA PRO A 88 -8.56 0.50 -18.68
C PRO A 88 -9.61 1.13 -17.76
N LYS A 89 -10.76 1.55 -18.31
CA LYS A 89 -11.85 2.16 -17.53
C LYS A 89 -12.49 1.16 -16.56
N LEU A 90 -12.67 -0.09 -17.00
CA LEU A 90 -13.18 -1.17 -16.16
C LEU A 90 -12.21 -1.50 -15.01
N PHE A 91 -10.92 -1.61 -15.30
CA PHE A 91 -9.90 -1.83 -14.27
C PHE A 91 -9.87 -0.71 -13.23
N MET A 92 -9.98 0.55 -13.67
CA MET A 92 -10.02 1.69 -12.76
C MET A 92 -11.22 1.62 -11.80
N GLY A 93 -12.41 1.26 -12.30
CA GLY A 93 -13.59 1.05 -11.47
C GLY A 93 -13.42 -0.13 -10.50
N PHE A 94 -12.88 -1.25 -10.97
CA PHE A 94 -12.59 -2.41 -10.13
C PHE A 94 -11.65 -2.07 -8.97
N PHE A 95 -10.53 -1.42 -9.24
CA PHE A 95 -9.59 -1.01 -8.20
C PHE A 95 -10.18 0.02 -7.25
N ALA A 96 -11.01 0.96 -7.73
CA ALA A 96 -11.68 1.91 -6.86
C ALA A 96 -12.61 1.21 -5.85
N ILE A 97 -13.39 0.22 -6.30
CA ILE A 97 -14.24 -0.60 -5.43
C ILE A 97 -13.38 -1.40 -4.44
N LEU A 98 -12.29 -1.99 -4.90
CA LEU A 98 -11.38 -2.77 -4.05
C LEU A 98 -10.75 -1.90 -2.95
N VAL A 99 -10.25 -0.71 -3.29
CA VAL A 99 -9.71 0.26 -2.32
C VAL A 99 -10.77 0.66 -1.30
N PHE A 100 -12.01 0.89 -1.74
CA PHE A 100 -13.11 1.22 -0.84
C PHE A 100 -13.41 0.08 0.14
N ILE A 101 -13.47 -1.18 -0.32
CA ILE A 101 -13.68 -2.34 0.55
C ILE A 101 -12.52 -2.51 1.53
N MET A 102 -11.28 -2.33 1.09
CA MET A 102 -10.10 -2.42 1.96
C MET A 102 -10.10 -1.32 3.02
N ALA A 103 -10.46 -0.09 2.66
CA ALA A 103 -10.61 1.00 3.60
C ALA A 103 -11.72 0.73 4.63
N LEU A 104 -12.84 0.14 4.21
CA LEU A 104 -13.90 -0.29 5.13
C LEU A 104 -13.39 -1.35 6.12
N PHE A 105 -12.68 -2.39 5.64
CA PHE A 105 -12.13 -3.42 6.51
C PHE A 105 -11.10 -2.88 7.49
N LEU A 106 -10.22 -1.99 7.02
CA LEU A 106 -9.26 -1.30 7.88
C LEU A 106 -9.99 -0.47 8.95
N SER A 107 -11.03 0.27 8.56
CA SER A 107 -11.84 1.05 9.49
C SER A 107 -12.49 0.17 10.56
N ILE A 108 -13.04 -0.99 10.17
CA ILE A 108 -13.65 -1.95 11.09
C ILE A 108 -12.59 -2.57 12.01
N SER A 109 -11.39 -2.86 11.50
CA SER A 109 -10.29 -3.38 12.29
C SER A 109 -9.82 -2.39 13.37
N LEU A 110 -9.77 -1.09 13.02
CA LEU A 110 -9.32 -0.04 13.93
C LEU A 110 -10.38 0.42 14.93
N HIS A 111 -11.65 0.49 14.52
CA HIS A 111 -12.72 1.11 15.32
C HIS A 111 -13.82 0.12 15.74
N GLY A 112 -13.74 -1.14 15.33
CA GLY A 112 -14.79 -2.13 15.51
C GLY A 112 -15.94 -1.99 14.50
N LEU A 113 -16.93 -2.87 14.63
CA LEU A 113 -18.11 -2.86 13.76
C LEU A 113 -19.03 -1.67 14.08
N PRO A 114 -19.55 -0.96 13.07
CA PRO A 114 -20.53 0.08 13.31
C PRO A 114 -21.82 -0.50 13.91
N ALA A 115 -22.45 0.25 14.82
CA ALA A 115 -23.53 -0.22 15.69
C ALA A 115 -24.76 -0.79 14.95
N TRP A 116 -25.01 -0.35 13.71
CA TRP A 116 -26.09 -0.86 12.87
C TRP A 116 -25.76 -2.25 12.27
N VAL A 117 -24.49 -2.49 11.97
CA VAL A 117 -24.00 -3.79 11.48
C VAL A 117 -23.94 -4.79 12.62
N SER A 118 -23.45 -4.37 13.80
CA SER A 118 -23.38 -5.26 14.96
C SER A 118 -24.77 -5.75 15.37
N ARG A 119 -25.80 -4.89 15.36
CA ARG A 119 -27.19 -5.30 15.66
C ARG A 119 -27.82 -6.22 14.61
N LEU A 120 -27.34 -6.17 13.37
CA LEU A 120 -27.86 -7.02 12.28
C LEU A 120 -27.20 -8.40 12.27
N ILE A 121 -25.92 -8.48 12.64
CA ILE A 121 -25.11 -9.70 12.55
C ILE A 121 -24.97 -10.41 13.91
N MET A 122 -24.89 -9.66 15.00
CA MET A 122 -24.81 -10.23 16.34
C MET A 122 -26.22 -10.51 16.88
N PRO A 123 -26.45 -11.69 17.49
CA PRO A 123 -27.70 -11.96 18.19
C PRO A 123 -27.89 -10.95 19.31
N ASP A 124 -29.14 -10.49 19.51
CA ASP A 124 -29.50 -9.44 20.47
C ASP A 124 -29.08 -9.82 21.89
N THR A 125 -28.04 -9.16 22.42
CA THR A 125 -27.49 -9.42 23.75
C THR A 125 -28.23 -8.70 24.86
N GLN A 126 -29.39 -8.08 24.58
CA GLN A 126 -30.19 -7.35 25.58
C GLN A 126 -30.61 -8.20 26.80
N HIS A 127 -30.46 -9.54 26.77
CA HIS A 127 -30.83 -10.44 27.86
C HIS A 127 -29.73 -11.41 28.32
N HIS A 128 -28.47 -11.29 27.85
CA HIS A 128 -27.38 -12.16 28.32
C HIS A 128 -26.16 -11.32 28.70
N GLU A 129 -25.75 -11.43 29.97
CA GLU A 129 -24.50 -10.88 30.50
C GLU A 129 -23.34 -11.28 29.59
N ILE A 130 -22.69 -10.28 29.01
CA ILE A 130 -21.49 -10.49 28.20
C ILE A 130 -20.34 -10.78 29.18
N HIS A 131 -20.14 -12.05 29.51
CA HIS A 131 -18.95 -12.50 30.22
C HIS A 131 -17.75 -12.47 29.27
N THR A 132 -17.07 -11.32 29.19
CA THR A 132 -15.69 -11.28 28.65
C THR A 132 -14.72 -11.74 29.74
N GLU A 133 -14.91 -12.96 30.25
CA GLU A 133 -13.90 -13.60 31.08
C GLU A 133 -12.87 -14.21 30.15
N PHE A 134 -11.82 -13.44 29.87
CA PHE A 134 -10.57 -13.99 29.39
C PHE A 134 -10.10 -15.03 30.42
N SER A 135 -10.21 -16.31 30.09
CA SER A 135 -9.66 -17.43 30.85
C SER A 135 -8.14 -17.30 30.93
N GLY A 136 -7.66 -16.46 31.84
CA GLY A 136 -6.23 -16.19 32.01
C GLY A 136 -5.88 -14.92 32.81
N VAL A 137 -6.82 -14.04 33.15
CA VAL A 137 -6.50 -12.84 33.95
C VAL A 137 -6.74 -13.12 35.43
N TYR A 138 -5.68 -13.40 36.18
CA TYR A 138 -5.74 -13.34 37.64
C TYR A 138 -6.09 -11.90 38.04
N GLN A 139 -7.22 -11.71 38.72
CA GLN A 139 -7.50 -10.45 39.40
C GLN A 139 -6.46 -10.29 40.50
N GLN A 140 -5.42 -9.49 40.24
CA GLN A 140 -4.52 -9.02 41.27
C GLN A 140 -5.33 -8.10 42.20
N ASN A 141 -5.86 -8.66 43.29
CA ASN A 141 -6.46 -7.92 44.38
C ASN A 141 -5.43 -6.93 44.94
N ARG A 142 -5.52 -5.68 44.48
CA ARG A 142 -4.78 -4.55 45.03
C ARG A 142 -5.70 -3.78 45.96
N ASN A 143 -6.11 -4.42 47.05
CA ASN A 143 -6.61 -3.81 48.27
C ASN A 143 -6.25 -4.76 49.43
N ALA A 144 -5.00 -4.66 49.88
CA ALA A 144 -4.58 -5.13 51.19
C ALA A 144 -4.29 -3.88 52.01
N ASP A 145 -5.30 -3.43 52.74
CA ASP A 145 -5.13 -2.70 54.00
C ASP A 145 -5.24 -3.73 55.14
#